data_AF-A0A8R2NTD1-F1
#
_entry.id   AF-A0A8R2NTD1-F1
#
_cell.length_a   1.000
_cell.length_b   1.000
_cell.length_c   1.000
_cell.angle_alpha   90.00
_cell.angle_beta   90.00
_cell.angle_gamma   90.00
#
_symmetry.space_group_name_H-M   'P 1'
#
loop_
_entity.id
_entity.type
_entity.pdbx_description
1 polymer ?
#
loop_
_entity_poly.entity_id
_entity_poly.type
_entity_poly.pdbx_seq_one_letter_code
_entity_poly.pdbx_strand_id
1 'polypeptide(L)'
;MSLPFEVEDQNLVHIKRWLQYNVEPLEEVLMKWQETALIRRQFLIHPDTQINNILEDWPLYKQSFGHTLINIDFESIYPGAGDLFYKKWSQLAPKIITLMTTKVKDGNSKELLKQITENPDTELDSRNVVIFALLSSMIIPTSKSVEIDKVTKIKRITKTSIADARKSFMRLVSTTNDLYVQIQSEIENCYSMKTTLQPLICIIGDDYLTAKQFFVYYFNTYYKLPNIVKAVDVCLKIFHVFNLKYPMESELVWTFIQKCLYGIDTENDVKSSSVLSAISDLKD
;
A
#
# COMPACT_ATOMS: atom_id res chain seq x y z
N MET A 1 -36.99 -5.79 -11.32
CA MET A 1 -37.03 -7.25 -11.38
C MET A 1 -35.89 -7.74 -10.50
N SER A 2 -36.23 -8.11 -9.27
CA SER A 2 -35.28 -8.52 -8.22
C SER A 2 -34.67 -9.87 -8.60
N LEU A 3 -33.34 -9.97 -8.52
CA LEU A 3 -32.62 -11.23 -8.65
C LEU A 3 -33.07 -12.19 -7.54
N PRO A 4 -33.22 -13.50 -7.81
CA PRO A 4 -33.59 -14.48 -6.80
C PRO A 4 -32.47 -14.58 -5.75
N PHE A 5 -32.85 -14.75 -4.49
CA PHE A 5 -31.95 -15.17 -3.41
C PHE A 5 -31.08 -16.35 -3.90
N GLU A 6 -29.77 -16.13 -4.00
CA GLU A 6 -28.81 -17.18 -4.32
C GLU A 6 -28.89 -18.26 -3.25
N VAL A 7 -29.09 -19.52 -3.66
CA VAL A 7 -28.90 -20.67 -2.79
C VAL A 7 -27.43 -20.69 -2.43
N GLU A 8 -27.11 -20.37 -1.17
CA GLU A 8 -25.75 -20.47 -0.65
C GLU A 8 -25.20 -21.88 -0.93
N ASP A 9 -24.13 -21.96 -1.71
CA ASP A 9 -23.48 -23.24 -2.01
C ASP A 9 -22.97 -23.85 -0.71
N GLN A 10 -23.66 -24.89 -0.22
CA GLN A 10 -23.33 -25.57 1.03
C GLN A 10 -21.87 -25.99 1.09
N ASN A 11 -21.28 -26.36 -0.06
CA ASN A 11 -19.87 -26.73 -0.13
C ASN A 11 -18.96 -25.54 0.19
N LEU A 12 -19.22 -24.35 -0.36
CA LEU A 12 -18.43 -23.15 -0.08
C LEU A 12 -18.56 -22.70 1.38
N VAL A 13 -19.73 -22.89 2.00
CA VAL A 13 -19.93 -22.65 3.45
C VAL A 13 -19.04 -23.59 4.28
N HIS A 14 -18.98 -24.88 3.92
CA HIS A 14 -18.10 -25.84 4.56
C HIS A 14 -16.61 -25.49 4.39
N ILE A 15 -16.20 -25.08 3.18
CA ILE A 15 -14.82 -24.65 2.90
C ILE A 15 -14.46 -23.40 3.70
N LYS A 16 -15.31 -22.37 3.72
CA LYS A 16 -15.11 -21.16 4.54
C LYS A 16 -14.93 -21.54 6.00
N ARG A 17 -15.80 -22.39 6.56
CA ARG A 17 -15.70 -22.84 7.95
C ARG A 17 -14.39 -23.58 8.20
N TRP A 18 -13.96 -24.44 7.29
CA TRP A 18 -12.67 -25.11 7.41
C TRP A 18 -11.51 -24.11 7.49
N LEU A 19 -11.50 -23.08 6.63
CA LEU A 19 -10.49 -22.02 6.62
C LEU A 19 -10.49 -21.14 7.88
N GLN A 20 -11.55 -21.16 8.70
CA GLN A 20 -11.59 -20.45 9.98
C GLN A 20 -10.82 -21.18 11.08
N TYR A 21 -10.71 -22.51 11.00
CA TYR A 21 -10.12 -23.33 12.06
C TYR A 21 -8.79 -23.98 11.67
N ASN A 22 -8.41 -23.96 10.39
CA ASN A 22 -7.22 -24.64 9.89
C ASN A 22 -6.29 -23.65 9.18
N VAL A 23 -5.00 -23.72 9.53
CA VAL A 23 -3.92 -22.91 8.94
C VAL A 23 -2.92 -23.76 8.15
N GLU A 24 -3.09 -25.08 8.15
CA GLU A 24 -2.21 -26.07 7.54
C GLU A 24 -3.02 -27.32 7.12
N PRO A 25 -2.52 -28.12 6.15
CA PRO A 25 -1.31 -27.89 5.34
C PRO A 25 -1.48 -26.71 4.36
N LEU A 26 -0.38 -26.01 4.08
CA LEU A 26 -0.44 -24.74 3.33
C LEU A 26 -1.01 -24.94 1.92
N GLU A 27 -0.68 -26.03 1.23
CA GLU A 27 -1.20 -26.35 -0.10
C GLU A 27 -2.73 -26.44 -0.10
N GLU A 28 -3.30 -27.10 0.91
CA GLU A 28 -4.75 -27.24 1.05
C GLU A 28 -5.39 -25.89 1.40
N VAL A 29 -4.76 -25.08 2.25
CA VAL A 29 -5.18 -23.71 2.52
C VAL A 29 -5.24 -22.89 1.23
N LEU A 30 -4.18 -22.90 0.42
CA LEU A 30 -4.11 -22.13 -0.82
C LEU A 30 -5.19 -22.56 -1.83
N MET A 31 -5.38 -23.87 -2.00
CA MET A 31 -6.44 -24.42 -2.87
C MET A 31 -7.82 -23.97 -2.43
N LYS A 32 -8.17 -24.23 -1.16
CA LYS A 32 -9.48 -23.84 -0.59
C LYS A 32 -9.67 -22.33 -0.60
N TRP A 33 -8.61 -21.56 -0.36
CA TRP A 33 -8.66 -20.11 -0.43
C TRP A 33 -9.03 -19.63 -1.83
N GLN A 34 -8.43 -20.23 -2.85
CA GLN A 34 -8.73 -19.92 -4.25
C GLN A 34 -10.17 -20.30 -4.62
N GLU A 35 -10.67 -21.45 -4.16
CA GLU A 35 -12.06 -21.88 -4.36
C GLU A 35 -13.08 -20.88 -3.79
N THR A 36 -12.78 -20.26 -2.64
CA THR A 36 -13.67 -19.29 -2.01
C THR A 36 -13.43 -17.83 -2.44
N ALA A 37 -12.60 -17.58 -3.47
CA ALA A 37 -12.25 -16.21 -3.87
C ALA A 37 -13.47 -15.35 -4.23
N LEU A 38 -14.45 -15.92 -4.93
CA LEU A 38 -15.64 -15.19 -5.36
C LEU A 38 -16.52 -14.77 -4.17
N ILE A 39 -16.87 -15.70 -3.28
CA ILE A 39 -17.70 -15.38 -2.10
C ILE A 39 -16.97 -14.46 -1.13
N ARG A 40 -15.65 -14.61 -1.00
CA ARG A 40 -14.83 -13.70 -0.19
C ARG A 40 -14.82 -12.30 -0.81
N ARG A 41 -14.68 -12.18 -2.13
CA ARG A 41 -14.73 -10.88 -2.80
C ARG A 41 -16.07 -10.19 -2.60
N GLN A 42 -17.18 -10.90 -2.77
CA GLN A 42 -18.53 -10.37 -2.52
C GLN A 42 -18.68 -9.83 -1.10
N PHE A 43 -18.19 -10.59 -0.11
CA PHE A 43 -18.16 -10.16 1.28
C PHE A 43 -17.28 -8.90 1.48
N LEU A 44 -16.08 -8.85 0.91
CA LEU A 44 -15.13 -7.75 1.10
C LEU A 44 -15.59 -6.41 0.51
N ILE A 45 -16.39 -6.43 -0.55
CA ILE A 45 -16.91 -5.20 -1.19
C ILE A 45 -18.29 -4.81 -0.69
N HIS A 46 -18.92 -5.62 0.16
CA HIS A 46 -20.26 -5.34 0.66
C HIS A 46 -20.25 -4.05 1.52
N PRO A 47 -21.16 -3.08 1.30
CA PRO A 47 -21.14 -1.79 2.01
C PRO A 47 -21.19 -1.89 3.54
N ASP A 48 -21.85 -2.92 4.06
CA ASP A 48 -21.99 -3.15 5.50
C ASP A 48 -20.82 -3.91 6.13
N THR A 49 -19.86 -4.38 5.33
CA THR A 49 -18.69 -5.09 5.84
C THR A 49 -17.79 -4.12 6.57
N GLN A 50 -17.73 -4.26 7.89
CA GLN A 50 -16.77 -3.52 8.71
C GLN A 50 -15.41 -4.21 8.67
N ILE A 51 -14.35 -3.39 8.71
CA ILE A 51 -12.96 -3.84 8.74
C ILE A 51 -12.71 -4.90 9.84
N ASN A 52 -13.29 -4.69 11.03
CA ASN A 52 -13.12 -5.62 12.15
C ASN A 52 -13.67 -7.02 11.82
N ASN A 53 -14.76 -7.09 11.06
CA ASN A 53 -15.40 -8.35 10.69
C ASN A 53 -14.55 -9.12 9.66
N ILE A 54 -13.76 -8.42 8.82
CA ILE A 54 -12.95 -9.07 7.78
C ILE A 54 -12.00 -10.10 8.37
N LEU A 55 -11.26 -9.73 9.41
CA LEU A 55 -10.27 -10.62 10.02
C LEU A 55 -10.88 -11.61 11.03
N GLU A 56 -12.18 -11.52 11.29
CA GLU A 56 -12.94 -12.52 12.05
C GLU A 56 -13.49 -13.60 11.11
N ASP A 57 -14.06 -13.18 9.97
CA ASP A 57 -14.58 -14.08 8.94
C ASP A 57 -13.47 -14.81 8.17
N TRP A 58 -12.35 -14.12 7.92
CA TRP A 58 -11.22 -14.59 7.13
C TRP A 58 -9.90 -14.44 7.91
N PRO A 59 -9.74 -15.19 9.02
CA PRO A 59 -8.63 -15.00 9.97
C PRO A 59 -7.26 -15.31 9.37
N LEU A 60 -7.20 -16.07 8.27
CA LEU A 60 -5.96 -16.44 7.61
C LEU A 60 -5.20 -15.24 7.02
N TYR A 61 -5.86 -14.10 6.80
CA TYR A 61 -5.15 -12.87 6.47
C TYR A 61 -4.15 -12.47 7.58
N LYS A 62 -4.41 -12.77 8.86
CA LYS A 62 -3.47 -12.45 9.96
C LYS A 62 -2.19 -13.28 9.92
N GLN A 63 -2.16 -14.38 9.19
CA GLN A 63 -1.02 -15.31 9.18
C GLN A 63 0.18 -14.72 8.46
N SER A 64 1.38 -15.19 8.79
CA SER A 64 2.63 -14.73 8.17
C SER A 64 2.65 -14.93 6.66
N PHE A 65 2.03 -16.00 6.15
CA PHE A 65 1.85 -16.28 4.73
C PHE A 65 0.65 -15.56 4.10
N GLY A 66 -0.12 -14.79 4.88
CA GLY A 66 -1.34 -14.10 4.40
C GLY A 66 -1.10 -13.16 3.23
N HIS A 67 0.12 -12.63 3.07
CA HIS A 67 0.50 -11.85 1.89
C HIS A 67 0.41 -12.65 0.57
N THR A 68 0.49 -13.99 0.62
CA THR A 68 0.24 -14.89 -0.51
C THR A 68 -1.26 -14.99 -0.81
N LEU A 69 -2.10 -15.00 0.23
CA LEU A 69 -3.56 -14.99 0.11
C LEU A 69 -4.05 -13.69 -0.52
N ILE A 70 -3.49 -12.55 -0.09
CA ILE A 70 -3.70 -11.24 -0.73
C ILE A 70 -3.37 -11.29 -2.21
N ASN A 71 -2.29 -11.99 -2.60
CA ASN A 71 -1.94 -12.13 -4.01
C ASN A 71 -2.97 -12.95 -4.80
N ILE A 72 -3.50 -14.05 -4.23
CA ILE A 72 -4.57 -14.84 -4.85
C ILE A 72 -5.81 -13.97 -5.07
N ASP A 73 -6.21 -13.21 -4.05
CA ASP A 73 -7.38 -12.32 -4.15
C ASP A 73 -7.16 -11.20 -5.15
N PHE A 74 -5.97 -10.61 -5.19
CA PHE A 74 -5.61 -9.59 -6.17
C PHE A 74 -5.64 -10.14 -7.61
N GLU A 75 -5.09 -11.34 -7.84
CA GLU A 75 -5.12 -12.01 -9.14
C GLU A 75 -6.56 -12.33 -9.58
N SER A 76 -7.44 -12.63 -8.63
CA SER A 76 -8.87 -12.81 -8.92
C SER A 76 -9.58 -11.52 -9.30
N ILE A 77 -9.11 -10.36 -8.82
CA ILE A 77 -9.67 -9.04 -9.18
C ILE A 77 -9.09 -8.55 -10.52
N TYR A 78 -7.79 -8.78 -10.74
CA TYR A 78 -7.05 -8.35 -11.93
C TYR A 78 -6.25 -9.53 -12.52
N PRO A 79 -6.89 -10.38 -13.33
CA PRO A 79 -6.22 -11.54 -13.91
C PRO A 79 -4.97 -11.17 -14.72
N GLY A 80 -3.86 -11.83 -14.43
CA GLY A 80 -2.54 -11.60 -15.03
C GLY A 80 -1.73 -10.47 -14.41
N ALA A 81 -2.27 -9.76 -13.40
CA ALA A 81 -1.62 -8.57 -12.83
C ALA A 81 -0.67 -8.86 -11.66
N GLY A 82 -0.72 -10.05 -11.04
CA GLY A 82 -0.04 -10.38 -9.80
C GLY A 82 1.46 -10.15 -9.83
N ASP A 83 2.13 -10.45 -10.94
CA ASP A 83 3.59 -10.29 -11.07
C ASP A 83 4.02 -9.08 -11.90
N LEU A 84 3.09 -8.22 -12.33
CA LEU A 84 3.41 -7.09 -13.21
C LEU A 84 4.42 -6.12 -12.59
N PHE A 85 4.35 -5.92 -11.27
CA PHE A 85 5.33 -5.09 -10.54
C PHE A 85 6.75 -5.56 -10.83
N TYR A 86 7.05 -6.84 -10.55
CA TYR A 86 8.40 -7.39 -10.68
C TYR A 86 8.87 -7.42 -12.13
N LYS A 87 7.96 -7.72 -13.07
CA LYS A 87 8.25 -7.74 -14.51
C LYS A 87 8.68 -6.37 -15.04
N LYS A 88 8.14 -5.28 -14.50
CA LYS A 88 8.40 -3.91 -14.98
C LYS A 88 9.42 -3.13 -14.15
N TRP A 89 9.55 -3.44 -12.85
CA TRP A 89 10.34 -2.63 -11.92
C TRP A 89 11.81 -2.48 -12.33
N SER A 90 12.46 -3.57 -12.75
CA SER A 90 13.88 -3.56 -13.14
C SER A 90 14.18 -2.61 -14.32
N GLN A 91 13.22 -2.45 -15.23
CA GLN A 91 13.34 -1.56 -16.39
C GLN A 91 12.94 -0.12 -16.05
N LEU A 92 11.95 0.06 -15.17
CA LEU A 92 11.43 1.38 -14.80
C LEU A 92 12.29 2.09 -13.77
N ALA A 93 12.89 1.40 -12.80
CA ALA A 93 13.66 2.02 -11.72
C ALA A 93 14.80 2.94 -12.24
N PRO A 94 15.62 2.54 -13.25
CA PRO A 94 16.63 3.45 -13.83
C PRO A 94 16.02 4.66 -14.55
N LYS A 95 14.90 4.49 -15.24
CA LYS A 95 14.17 5.61 -15.87
C LYS A 95 13.62 6.58 -14.84
N ILE A 96 13.07 6.07 -13.73
CA ILE A 96 12.59 6.87 -12.60
C ILE A 96 13.73 7.69 -12.00
N ILE A 97 14.91 7.10 -11.75
CA ILE A 97 16.09 7.84 -11.28
C ILE A 97 16.44 8.98 -12.24
N THR A 98 16.48 8.70 -13.55
CA THR A 98 16.77 9.69 -14.58
C THR A 98 15.77 10.84 -14.53
N LEU A 99 14.48 10.54 -14.43
CA LEU A 99 13.43 11.54 -14.32
C LEU A 99 13.56 12.37 -13.02
N MET A 100 13.90 11.73 -11.90
CA MET A 100 14.12 12.40 -10.61
C MET A 100 15.20 13.48 -10.68
N THR A 101 16.27 13.29 -11.47
CA THR A 101 17.33 14.31 -11.64
C THR A 101 16.78 15.65 -12.14
N THR A 102 15.69 15.62 -12.92
CA THR A 102 15.07 16.82 -13.48
C THR A 102 13.88 17.30 -12.64
N LYS A 103 13.08 16.41 -12.06
CA LYS A 103 11.84 16.76 -11.35
C LYS A 103 12.05 17.11 -9.87
N VAL A 104 13.02 16.48 -9.19
CA VAL A 104 13.27 16.73 -7.75
C VAL A 104 13.97 18.07 -7.57
N LYS A 105 13.35 18.98 -6.81
CA LYS A 105 13.84 20.36 -6.65
C LYS A 105 14.35 20.69 -5.25
N ASP A 106 13.82 20.07 -4.20
CA ASP A 106 14.20 20.37 -2.82
C ASP A 106 15.59 19.83 -2.46
N GLY A 107 16.31 20.55 -1.60
CA GLY A 107 17.71 20.26 -1.27
C GLY A 107 17.90 18.89 -0.62
N ASN A 108 17.07 18.54 0.35
CA ASN A 108 17.18 17.28 1.09
C ASN A 108 17.00 16.06 0.16
N SER A 109 16.02 16.13 -0.74
CA SER A 109 15.76 15.04 -1.69
C SER A 109 16.81 14.97 -2.80
N LYS A 110 17.39 16.10 -3.21
CA LYS A 110 18.55 16.10 -4.13
C LYS A 110 19.78 15.45 -3.52
N GLU A 111 20.07 15.74 -2.26
CA GLU A 111 21.20 15.12 -1.56
C GLU A 111 21.00 13.61 -1.44
N LEU A 112 19.78 13.18 -1.09
CA LEU A 112 19.45 11.75 -1.02
C LEU A 112 19.54 11.07 -2.41
N LEU A 113 19.10 11.74 -3.47
CA LEU A 113 19.24 11.23 -4.85
C LEU A 113 20.72 11.10 -5.24
N LYS A 114 21.54 12.10 -4.89
CA LYS A 114 22.98 12.11 -5.15
C LYS A 114 23.68 10.89 -4.56
N GLN A 115 23.29 10.50 -3.34
CA GLN A 115 23.85 9.32 -2.68
C GLN A 115 23.68 8.02 -3.48
N ILE A 116 22.60 7.85 -4.25
CA ILE A 116 22.38 6.65 -5.08
C ILE A 116 22.83 6.79 -6.54
N THR A 117 23.09 8.02 -7.01
CA THR A 117 23.60 8.27 -8.38
C THR A 117 25.12 8.33 -8.44
N GLU A 118 25.78 8.79 -7.39
CA GLU A 118 27.25 8.91 -7.35
C GLU A 118 27.95 7.69 -6.73
N ASN A 119 27.20 6.81 -6.04
CA ASN A 119 27.74 5.59 -5.46
C ASN A 119 27.14 4.37 -6.18
N PRO A 120 27.76 3.89 -7.30
CA PRO A 120 27.22 2.79 -8.09
C PRO A 120 27.18 1.46 -7.32
N ASP A 121 28.03 1.30 -6.30
CA ASP A 121 28.10 0.11 -5.45
C ASP A 121 27.01 0.06 -4.37
N THR A 122 26.11 1.05 -4.33
CA THR A 122 24.97 1.02 -3.39
C THR A 122 24.13 -0.23 -3.64
N GLU A 123 23.85 -0.97 -2.56
CA GLU A 123 23.03 -2.17 -2.60
C GLU A 123 21.70 -1.91 -3.31
N LEU A 124 21.26 -2.87 -4.14
CA LEU A 124 20.03 -2.75 -4.93
C LEU A 124 18.81 -2.40 -4.06
N ASP A 125 18.68 -3.02 -2.88
CA ASP A 125 17.52 -2.78 -2.03
C ASP A 125 17.55 -1.38 -1.40
N SER A 126 18.71 -0.93 -0.91
CA SER A 126 18.94 0.45 -0.45
C SER A 126 18.62 1.48 -1.55
N ARG A 127 19.02 1.21 -2.80
CA ARG A 127 18.66 2.06 -3.95
C ARG A 127 17.14 2.09 -4.15
N ASN A 128 16.47 0.95 -4.09
CA ASN A 128 15.00 0.89 -4.20
C ASN A 128 14.32 1.68 -3.08
N VAL A 129 14.79 1.57 -1.83
CA VAL A 129 14.25 2.33 -0.70
C VAL A 129 14.31 3.83 -0.97
N VAL A 130 15.47 4.31 -1.44
CA VAL A 130 15.65 5.73 -1.78
C VAL A 130 14.72 6.16 -2.93
N ILE A 131 14.61 5.36 -4.00
CA ILE A 131 13.68 5.66 -5.11
C ILE A 131 12.26 5.83 -4.57
N PHE A 132 11.77 4.89 -3.76
CA PHE A 132 10.43 4.96 -3.17
C PHE A 132 10.26 6.18 -2.25
N ALA A 133 11.26 6.50 -1.42
CA ALA A 133 11.23 7.68 -0.56
C ALA A 133 11.18 9.00 -1.35
N LEU A 134 11.78 9.04 -2.54
CA LEU A 134 11.83 10.21 -3.42
C LEU A 134 10.61 10.38 -4.32
N LEU A 135 9.70 9.40 -4.39
CA LEU A 135 8.49 9.52 -5.23
C LEU A 135 7.63 10.74 -4.84
N SER A 136 7.52 11.06 -3.54
CA SER A 136 6.79 12.26 -3.09
C SER A 136 7.49 13.58 -3.41
N SER A 137 8.80 13.53 -3.72
CA SER A 137 9.58 14.68 -4.18
C SER A 137 9.52 14.85 -5.70
N MET A 138 9.33 13.75 -6.43
CA MET A 138 9.10 13.74 -7.88
C MET A 138 7.64 14.11 -8.21
N ILE A 139 6.69 13.57 -7.44
CA ILE A 139 5.24 13.74 -7.59
C ILE A 139 4.74 14.49 -6.36
N ILE A 140 4.85 15.81 -6.42
CA ILE A 140 4.54 16.70 -5.30
C ILE A 140 3.06 16.53 -4.92
N PRO A 141 2.74 16.30 -3.63
CA PRO A 141 1.37 16.16 -3.16
C PRO A 141 0.58 17.46 -3.36
N THR A 142 -0.69 17.35 -3.74
CA THR A 142 -1.59 18.49 -3.98
C THR A 142 -2.75 18.56 -2.98
N SER A 143 -2.84 17.59 -2.08
CA SER A 143 -3.86 17.49 -1.04
C SER A 143 -3.77 18.64 -0.03
N LYS A 144 -4.92 18.95 0.58
CA LYS A 144 -5.07 19.99 1.60
C LYS A 144 -5.98 19.48 2.71
N SER A 145 -5.58 19.64 3.95
CA SER A 145 -6.46 19.45 5.11
C SER A 145 -7.08 20.79 5.52
N VAL A 146 -8.32 20.71 6.03
CA VAL A 146 -9.04 21.88 6.54
C VAL A 146 -9.37 21.62 8.00
N GLU A 147 -8.81 22.46 8.86
CA GLU A 147 -9.12 22.47 10.29
C GLU A 147 -10.04 23.65 10.59
N ILE A 148 -11.08 23.42 11.38
CA ILE A 148 -12.00 24.47 11.83
C ILE A 148 -11.82 24.60 13.33
N ASP A 149 -11.33 25.77 13.75
CA ASP A 149 -11.24 26.09 15.17
C ASP A 149 -12.62 25.96 15.82
N LYS A 150 -12.72 25.17 16.89
CA LYS A 150 -13.99 24.86 17.54
C LYS A 150 -14.64 26.09 18.15
N VAL A 151 -13.84 27.04 18.62
CA VAL A 151 -14.24 28.27 19.32
C VAL A 151 -14.41 29.42 18.33
N THR A 152 -13.37 29.74 17.57
CA THR A 152 -13.37 30.93 16.68
C THR A 152 -14.08 30.67 15.34
N LYS A 153 -14.35 29.40 15.00
CA LYS A 153 -14.90 28.96 13.70
C LYS A 153 -14.04 29.35 12.49
N ILE A 154 -12.81 29.80 12.71
CA ILE A 154 -11.87 30.15 11.65
C ILE A 154 -11.40 28.87 10.95
N LYS A 155 -11.41 28.90 9.62
CA LYS A 155 -10.91 27.82 8.78
C LYS A 155 -9.42 28.00 8.54
N ARG A 156 -8.62 26.98 8.89
CA ARG A 156 -7.20 26.90 8.55
C ARG A 156 -7.01 25.83 7.48
N ILE A 157 -6.41 26.21 6.37
CA ILE A 157 -6.08 25.28 5.28
C ILE A 157 -4.58 24.97 5.35
N THR A 158 -4.24 23.70 5.51
CA THR A 158 -2.86 23.23 5.54
C THR A 158 -2.60 22.41 4.28
N LYS A 159 -1.57 22.76 3.52
CA LYS A 159 -1.13 21.97 2.35
C LYS A 159 -0.27 20.81 2.84
N THR A 160 -0.49 19.63 2.29
CA THR A 160 0.37 18.47 2.52
C THR A 160 1.78 18.76 2.01
N SER A 161 2.79 18.53 2.84
CA SER A 161 4.19 18.65 2.45
C SER A 161 4.73 17.35 1.83
N ILE A 162 5.88 17.44 1.14
CA ILE A 162 6.60 16.26 0.63
C ILE A 162 6.93 15.28 1.77
N ALA A 163 7.25 15.80 2.96
CA ALA A 163 7.55 15.01 4.14
C ALA A 163 6.30 14.29 4.68
N ASP A 164 5.14 14.95 4.70
CA ASP A 164 3.86 14.33 5.10
C ASP A 164 3.49 13.20 4.14
N ALA A 165 3.58 13.47 2.83
CA ALA A 165 3.34 12.46 1.79
C ALA A 165 4.30 11.27 1.90
N ARG A 166 5.59 11.52 2.15
CA ARG A 166 6.59 10.46 2.36
C ARG A 166 6.23 9.63 3.58
N LYS A 167 5.94 10.27 4.71
CA LYS A 167 5.58 9.62 5.99
C LYS A 167 4.29 8.80 5.90
N SER A 168 3.35 9.25 5.08
CA SER A 168 2.06 8.59 4.77
C SER A 168 2.22 7.42 3.80
N PHE A 169 3.24 7.46 2.92
CA PHE A 169 3.58 6.36 2.01
C PHE A 169 4.42 5.27 2.69
N MET A 170 5.48 5.68 3.39
CA MET A 170 6.40 4.80 4.09
C MET A 170 6.96 5.45 5.36
N ARG A 171 7.05 4.66 6.43
CA ARG A 171 7.54 5.08 7.74
C ARG A 171 8.89 4.44 8.02
N LEU A 172 9.93 5.27 8.10
CA LEU A 172 11.24 4.86 8.59
C LEU A 172 11.35 5.09 10.10
N VAL A 173 11.79 4.09 10.84
CA VAL A 173 12.10 4.15 12.28
C VAL A 173 13.37 3.37 12.59
N SER A 174 14.05 3.71 13.67
CA SER A 174 15.32 3.06 14.03
C SER A 174 15.13 1.65 14.60
N THR A 175 14.04 1.40 15.35
CA THR A 175 13.81 0.12 16.02
C THR A 175 12.38 -0.39 15.86
N THR A 176 12.19 -1.69 16.09
CA THR A 176 10.84 -2.32 16.11
C THR A 176 9.96 -1.76 17.23
N ASN A 177 10.56 -1.37 18.36
CA ASN A 177 9.80 -0.76 19.45
C ASN A 177 9.26 0.62 19.05
N ASP A 178 10.10 1.44 18.40
CA ASP A 178 9.67 2.74 17.88
C ASP A 178 8.55 2.58 16.84
N LEU A 179 8.62 1.52 16.02
CA LEU A 179 7.54 1.19 15.09
C LEU A 179 6.21 1.02 15.81
N TYR A 180 6.17 0.13 16.81
CA TYR A 180 4.93 -0.16 17.54
C TYR A 180 4.39 1.07 18.27
N VAL A 181 5.26 1.85 18.92
CA VAL A 181 4.86 3.09 19.61
C VAL A 181 4.26 4.09 18.61
N GLN A 182 4.91 4.31 17.47
CA GLN A 182 4.42 5.27 16.48
C GLN A 182 3.14 4.83 15.80
N ILE A 183 3.00 3.53 15.47
CA ILE A 183 1.76 3.02 14.87
C ILE A 183 0.62 3.11 15.89
N GLN A 184 0.85 2.76 17.15
CA GLN A 184 -0.17 2.88 18.19
C GLN A 184 -0.64 4.34 18.37
N SER A 185 0.29 5.30 18.40
CA SER A 185 -0.05 6.73 18.44
C SER A 185 -0.86 7.17 17.21
N GLU A 186 -0.53 6.65 16.02
CA GLU A 186 -1.27 6.96 14.79
C GLU A 186 -2.69 6.36 14.79
N ILE A 187 -2.86 5.15 15.33
CA ILE A 187 -4.18 4.52 15.54
C ILE A 187 -5.04 5.38 16.46
N GLU A 188 -4.48 5.85 17.58
CA GLU A 188 -5.18 6.73 18.53
C GLU A 188 -5.58 8.07 17.89
N ASN A 189 -4.70 8.66 17.09
CA ASN A 189 -4.99 9.87 16.33
C ASN A 189 -6.14 9.64 15.33
N CYS A 190 -6.09 8.57 14.54
CA CYS A 190 -7.18 8.18 13.63
C CYS A 190 -8.50 7.98 14.38
N TYR A 191 -8.47 7.28 15.51
CA TYR A 191 -9.66 7.09 16.36
C TYR A 191 -10.26 8.41 16.82
N SER A 192 -9.43 9.37 17.26
CA SER A 192 -9.88 10.70 17.66
C SER A 192 -10.54 11.49 16.51
N MET A 193 -10.10 11.22 15.28
CA MET A 193 -10.64 11.82 14.05
C MET A 193 -11.80 11.02 13.43
N LYS A 194 -12.22 9.91 14.06
CA LYS A 194 -13.22 8.96 13.52
C LYS A 194 -12.82 8.41 12.15
N THR A 195 -11.53 8.21 11.95
CA THR A 195 -10.97 7.56 10.77
C THR A 195 -10.24 6.28 11.18
N THR A 196 -9.81 5.50 10.19
CA THR A 196 -9.01 4.29 10.41
C THR A 196 -7.67 4.48 9.74
N LEU A 197 -6.60 4.05 10.42
CA LEU A 197 -5.26 4.04 9.85
C LEU A 197 -5.25 3.12 8.62
N GLN A 198 -4.89 3.69 7.49
CA GLN A 198 -4.76 2.97 6.23
C GLN A 198 -3.49 2.10 6.23
N PRO A 199 -3.42 1.09 5.33
CA PRO A 199 -2.20 0.31 5.14
C PRO A 199 -0.97 1.20 4.90
N LEU A 200 0.16 0.82 5.50
CA LEU A 200 1.38 1.62 5.50
C LEU A 200 2.61 0.72 5.41
N ILE A 201 3.61 1.14 4.63
CA ILE A 201 4.91 0.49 4.58
C ILE A 201 5.74 0.96 5.77
N CYS A 202 6.37 0.04 6.48
CA CYS A 202 7.22 0.34 7.62
C CYS A 202 8.62 -0.20 7.39
N ILE A 203 9.63 0.63 7.67
CA ILE A 203 11.04 0.34 7.45
C ILE A 203 11.76 0.51 8.78
N ILE A 204 12.55 -0.49 9.16
CA ILE A 204 13.45 -0.40 10.30
C ILE A 204 14.87 -0.17 9.78
N GLY A 205 15.48 0.95 10.16
CA GLY A 205 16.81 1.37 9.72
C GLY A 205 17.18 2.73 10.31
N ASP A 206 18.48 3.04 10.31
CA ASP A 206 18.97 4.32 10.82
C ASP A 206 18.69 5.45 9.80
N ASP A 207 18.78 5.11 8.51
CA ASP A 207 18.43 5.95 7.36
C ASP A 207 17.90 5.10 6.18
N TYR A 208 17.59 5.73 5.04
CA TYR A 208 17.07 5.04 3.85
C TYR A 208 18.08 4.13 3.15
N LEU A 209 19.39 4.41 3.26
CA LEU A 209 20.45 3.57 2.70
C LEU A 209 20.76 2.38 3.60
N THR A 210 20.56 2.52 4.91
CA THR A 210 20.84 1.50 5.93
C THR A 210 19.58 0.78 6.44
N ALA A 211 18.52 0.73 5.61
CA ALA A 211 17.30 -0.02 5.88
C ALA A 211 17.58 -1.53 6.05
N LYS A 212 17.03 -2.12 7.11
CA LYS A 212 17.33 -3.51 7.54
C LYS A 212 16.13 -4.43 7.48
N GLN A 213 14.93 -3.92 7.78
CA GLN A 213 13.71 -4.74 7.81
C GLN A 213 12.53 -3.99 7.22
N PHE A 214 11.66 -4.73 6.54
CA PHE A 214 10.50 -4.20 5.83
C PHE A 214 9.24 -4.88 6.32
N PHE A 215 8.23 -4.07 6.61
CA PHE A 215 6.91 -4.52 7.00
C PHE A 215 5.84 -3.79 6.23
N VAL A 216 4.68 -4.42 6.11
CA VAL A 216 3.43 -3.73 5.77
C VAL A 216 2.49 -3.88 6.94
N TYR A 217 2.06 -2.74 7.50
CA TYR A 217 1.03 -2.66 8.51
C TYR A 217 -0.34 -2.56 7.84
N TYR A 218 -1.33 -3.31 8.34
CA TYR A 218 -2.75 -3.11 8.05
C TYR A 218 -3.59 -3.81 9.13
N PHE A 219 -4.72 -3.23 9.56
CA PHE A 219 -5.66 -3.84 10.52
C PHE A 219 -4.98 -4.55 11.72
N ASN A 220 -4.07 -3.87 12.41
CA ASN A 220 -3.28 -4.41 13.53
C ASN A 220 -2.42 -5.65 13.20
N THR A 221 -2.19 -5.93 11.92
CA THR A 221 -1.34 -7.00 11.41
C THR A 221 -0.09 -6.41 10.79
N TYR A 222 1.04 -7.12 10.95
CA TYR A 222 2.32 -6.76 10.34
C TYR A 222 2.82 -7.92 9.48
N TYR A 223 2.91 -7.70 8.17
CA TYR A 223 3.59 -8.63 7.30
C TYR A 223 5.06 -8.26 7.19
N LYS A 224 5.94 -9.10 7.73
CA LYS A 224 7.39 -8.98 7.50
C LYS A 224 7.73 -9.49 6.10
N LEU A 225 8.43 -8.67 5.32
CA LEU A 225 8.72 -8.94 3.91
C LEU A 225 10.23 -8.86 3.64
N PRO A 226 10.72 -9.58 2.61
CA PRO A 226 12.16 -9.74 2.39
C PRO A 226 12.85 -8.47 1.87
N ASN A 227 12.13 -7.57 1.21
CA ASN A 227 12.69 -6.37 0.59
C ASN A 227 11.61 -5.29 0.39
N ILE A 228 12.03 -4.05 0.11
CA ILE A 228 11.10 -2.93 -0.05
C ILE A 228 10.17 -3.08 -1.26
N VAL A 229 10.66 -3.66 -2.36
CA VAL A 229 9.88 -3.89 -3.58
C VAL A 229 8.68 -4.78 -3.29
N LYS A 230 8.88 -5.87 -2.54
CA LYS A 230 7.81 -6.76 -2.09
C LYS A 230 6.84 -6.04 -1.15
N ALA A 231 7.33 -5.16 -0.27
CA ALA A 231 6.48 -4.38 0.62
C ALA A 231 5.57 -3.40 -0.12
N VAL A 232 6.07 -2.71 -1.15
CA VAL A 232 5.24 -1.84 -1.98
C VAL A 232 4.19 -2.64 -2.75
N ASP A 233 4.56 -3.77 -3.36
CA ASP A 233 3.64 -4.67 -4.06
C ASP A 233 2.50 -5.15 -3.15
N VAL A 234 2.86 -5.71 -1.98
CA VAL A 234 1.87 -6.23 -1.03
C VAL A 234 0.96 -5.12 -0.50
N CYS A 235 1.51 -3.95 -0.17
CA CYS A 235 0.72 -2.83 0.34
C CYS A 235 -0.31 -2.34 -0.69
N LEU A 236 0.10 -2.18 -1.96
CA LEU A 236 -0.83 -1.82 -3.04
C LEU A 236 -1.95 -2.87 -3.19
N LYS A 237 -1.59 -4.16 -3.17
CA LYS A 237 -2.58 -5.24 -3.29
C LYS A 237 -3.58 -5.24 -2.13
N ILE A 238 -3.14 -4.97 -0.91
CA ILE A 238 -4.01 -4.82 0.27
C ILE A 238 -5.07 -3.73 0.02
N PHE A 239 -4.69 -2.56 -0.53
CA PHE A 239 -5.66 -1.52 -0.85
C PHE A 239 -6.75 -2.01 -1.79
N HIS A 240 -6.40 -2.73 -2.86
CA HIS A 240 -7.37 -3.21 -3.84
C HIS A 240 -8.21 -4.39 -3.36
N VAL A 241 -7.60 -5.35 -2.64
CA VAL A 241 -8.31 -6.54 -2.12
C VAL A 241 -9.39 -6.13 -1.13
N PHE A 242 -9.06 -5.24 -0.20
CA PHE A 242 -9.99 -4.75 0.82
C PHE A 242 -10.78 -3.50 0.40
N ASN A 243 -10.67 -3.08 -0.87
CA ASN A 243 -11.36 -1.91 -1.41
C ASN A 243 -11.17 -0.64 -0.56
N LEU A 244 -9.94 -0.41 -0.11
CA LEU A 244 -9.55 0.71 0.74
C LEU A 244 -9.15 1.92 -0.10
N LYS A 245 -9.28 3.11 0.50
CA LYS A 245 -8.81 4.35 -0.10
C LYS A 245 -7.33 4.55 0.20
N TYR A 246 -6.58 5.05 -0.77
CA TYR A 246 -5.22 5.50 -0.51
C TYR A 246 -5.21 6.64 0.53
N PRO A 247 -4.17 6.75 1.36
CA PRO A 247 -3.99 7.90 2.23
C PRO A 247 -3.92 9.17 1.40
N MET A 248 -4.65 10.21 1.81
CA MET A 248 -4.79 11.45 1.03
C MET A 248 -3.44 12.11 0.73
N GLU A 249 -2.48 12.03 1.65
CA GLU A 249 -1.18 12.66 1.51
C GLU A 249 -0.29 11.96 0.47
N SER A 250 -0.45 10.63 0.31
CA SER A 250 0.34 9.80 -0.60
C SER A 250 -0.45 9.29 -1.82
N GLU A 251 -1.70 9.75 -1.99
CA GLU A 251 -2.62 9.28 -3.04
C GLU A 251 -2.03 9.38 -4.45
N LEU A 252 -1.31 10.47 -4.76
CA LEU A 252 -0.67 10.64 -6.06
C LEU A 252 0.46 9.63 -6.31
N VAL A 253 1.22 9.27 -5.26
CA VAL A 253 2.28 8.27 -5.35
C VAL A 253 1.69 6.89 -5.58
N TRP A 254 0.64 6.52 -4.83
CA TRP A 254 -0.05 5.25 -5.03
C TRP A 254 -0.71 5.15 -6.41
N THR A 255 -1.34 6.21 -6.88
CA THR A 255 -1.96 6.26 -8.22
C THR A 255 -0.90 6.14 -9.32
N PHE A 256 0.27 6.76 -9.13
CA PHE A 256 1.41 6.57 -10.03
C PHE A 256 1.88 5.11 -10.08
N ILE A 257 2.08 4.47 -8.92
CA ILE A 257 2.49 3.06 -8.83
C ILE A 257 1.44 2.15 -9.49
N GLN A 258 0.16 2.33 -9.17
CA GLN A 258 -0.97 1.59 -9.74
C GLN A 258 -0.97 1.64 -11.28
N LYS A 259 -0.93 2.85 -11.85
CA LYS A 259 -0.99 3.04 -13.31
C LYS A 259 0.30 2.63 -14.01
N CYS A 260 1.45 3.02 -13.47
CA CYS A 260 2.74 2.80 -14.12
C CYS A 260 3.16 1.32 -14.08
N LEU A 261 2.99 0.66 -12.92
CA LEU A 261 3.47 -0.72 -12.72
C LEU A 261 2.42 -1.77 -13.05
N TYR A 262 1.15 -1.54 -12.70
CA TYR A 262 0.09 -2.53 -12.96
C TYR A 262 -0.75 -2.21 -14.19
N GLY A 263 -0.79 -0.95 -14.63
CA GLY A 263 -1.69 -0.55 -15.73
C GLY A 263 -3.17 -0.63 -15.31
N ILE A 264 -3.44 -0.43 -14.02
CA ILE A 264 -4.79 -0.47 -13.45
C ILE A 264 -5.36 0.95 -13.41
N ASP A 265 -6.57 1.09 -13.92
CA ASP A 265 -7.40 2.29 -13.80
C ASP A 265 -8.65 1.95 -12.96
N THR A 266 -9.03 2.86 -12.06
CA THR A 266 -10.25 2.73 -11.25
C THR A 266 -11.12 3.98 -11.35
N GLU A 267 -12.41 3.84 -11.07
CA GLU A 267 -13.36 4.96 -11.06
C GLU A 267 -13.02 6.02 -10.01
N ASN A 268 -12.27 5.64 -8.97
CA ASN A 268 -11.85 6.51 -7.87
C ASN A 268 -10.49 7.17 -8.11
N ASP A 269 -9.86 6.94 -9.27
CA ASP A 269 -8.53 7.48 -9.54
C ASP A 269 -8.51 9.00 -9.52
N VAL A 270 -7.55 9.55 -8.77
CA VAL A 270 -7.31 10.98 -8.73
C VAL A 270 -6.82 11.49 -10.10
N LYS A 271 -7.48 12.54 -10.61
CA LYS A 271 -7.07 13.22 -11.83
C LYS A 271 -5.94 14.18 -11.51
N SER A 272 -4.71 13.79 -11.82
CA SER A 272 -3.52 14.62 -11.60
C SER A 272 -2.65 14.72 -12.86
N SER A 273 -2.45 15.96 -13.33
CA SER A 273 -1.56 16.24 -14.45
C SER A 273 -0.10 15.90 -14.14
N SER A 274 0.34 15.99 -12.87
CA SER A 274 1.70 15.62 -12.48
C SER A 274 1.93 14.12 -12.60
N VAL A 275 0.95 13.30 -12.20
CA VAL A 275 1.00 11.84 -12.36
C VAL A 275 1.00 11.47 -13.83
N LEU A 276 0.11 12.05 -14.64
CA LEU A 276 0.03 11.78 -16.08
C LEU A 276 1.31 12.19 -16.81
N SER A 277 1.87 13.37 -16.50
CA SER A 277 3.15 13.81 -17.06
C SER A 277 4.28 12.86 -16.68
N ALA A 278 4.39 12.46 -15.41
CA ALA A 278 5.42 11.52 -14.98
C ALA A 278 5.31 10.16 -15.68
N ILE A 279 4.09 9.66 -15.91
CA ILE A 279 3.87 8.42 -16.64
C ILE A 279 4.25 8.58 -18.12
N SER A 280 3.94 9.73 -18.74
CA SER A 280 4.33 10.01 -20.13
C SER A 280 5.85 10.04 -20.28
N ASP A 281 6.53 10.78 -19.40
CA ASP A 281 8.00 10.96 -19.43
C ASP A 281 8.77 9.63 -19.25
N LEU A 282 8.13 8.57 -18.73
CA LEU A 282 8.73 7.23 -18.57
C LEU A 282 8.49 6.29 -19.76
N LYS A 283 7.52 6.60 -20.61
CA LYS A 283 7.22 5.84 -21.83
C LYS A 283 8.19 6.20 -22.95
N ASP A 284 8.63 7.44 -22.97
CA ASP A 284 9.71 7.95 -23.83
C ASP A 284 11.08 7.33 -23.46
#